data_AF-A0A2N2DRD4-F1
#
_entry.id   AF-A0A2N2DRD4-F1
#
_cell.length_a   1.000
_cell.length_b   1.000
_cell.length_c   1.000
_cell.angle_alpha   90.00
_cell.angle_beta   90.00
_cell.angle_gamma   90.00
#
_symmetry.space_group_name_H-M   'P 1'
#
loop_
_entity.id
_entity.type
_entity.pdbx_description
1 polymer ?
#
loop_
_entity_poly.entity_id
_entity_poly.type
_entity_poly.pdbx_seq_one_letter_code
_entity_poly.pdbx_strand_id
1 'polypeptide(L)'
;MKNFKIQDERIVTQKRKIGSDAFGIVYFGLIASILLQQFMFDAPFSQYAAEFIFVMIAAIYVVSRNIIAGNNLFTETFKGQKIVVLNSIVCGVTIAVITTALNTTNLGLEQMGGATGIAMATLITFACGAIVAFIGFELLYIINKKRQDQMDAKYIDSDE
;
A
#
# COMPACT_ATOMS: atom_id res chain seq x y z
N MET A 1 5.10 -29.57 37.06
CA MET A 1 4.89 -28.11 36.96
C MET A 1 5.30 -27.67 35.57
N LYS A 2 4.40 -27.03 34.82
CA LYS A 2 4.65 -26.58 33.44
C LYS A 2 5.65 -25.41 33.53
N ASN A 3 6.87 -25.59 33.00
CA ASN A 3 7.90 -24.54 32.99
C ASN A 3 7.45 -23.38 32.09
N PHE A 4 6.77 -22.38 32.66
CA PHE A 4 6.54 -21.12 31.98
C PHE A 4 7.88 -20.37 31.90
N LYS A 5 8.57 -20.52 30.77
CA LYS A 5 9.73 -19.69 30.42
C LYS A 5 9.20 -18.27 30.25
N ILE A 6 9.39 -17.42 31.26
CA ILE A 6 9.16 -15.99 31.15
C ILE A 6 10.10 -15.48 30.05
N GLN A 7 9.54 -15.12 28.89
CA GLN A 7 10.29 -14.48 27.82
C GLN A 7 10.40 -12.99 28.12
N ASP A 8 11.62 -12.46 28.10
CA ASP A 8 11.85 -11.03 28.25
C ASP A 8 11.24 -10.26 27.08
N GLU A 9 10.28 -9.39 27.38
CA GLU A 9 9.59 -8.54 26.41
C GLU A 9 10.55 -7.64 25.64
N ARG A 10 11.69 -7.24 26.23
CA ARG A 10 12.73 -6.45 25.55
C ARG A 10 13.34 -7.24 24.40
N ILE A 11 13.66 -8.52 24.63
CA ILE A 11 14.24 -9.41 23.62
C ILE A 11 13.21 -9.67 22.51
N VAL A 12 11.95 -9.90 22.86
CA VAL A 12 10.87 -10.10 21.88
C VAL A 12 10.66 -8.86 21.02
N THR A 13 10.65 -7.68 21.63
CA THR A 13 10.46 -6.40 20.94
C THR A 13 11.62 -6.10 19.99
N GLN A 14 12.87 -6.32 20.42
CA GLN A 14 14.04 -6.16 19.55
C GLN A 14 13.99 -7.11 18.35
N LYS A 15 13.66 -8.39 18.57
CA LYS A 15 13.52 -9.36 17.47
C LYS A 15 12.44 -8.97 16.47
N ARG A 16 11.28 -8.49 16.94
CA ARG A 16 10.21 -7.98 16.07
C ARG A 16 10.66 -6.78 15.25
N LYS A 17 11.38 -5.84 15.88
CA LYS A 17 11.93 -4.67 15.19
C LYS A 17 12.91 -5.06 14.09
N ILE A 18 13.88 -5.92 14.41
CA ILE A 18 14.86 -6.43 13.42
C ILE A 18 14.14 -7.12 12.25
N GLY A 19 13.14 -7.94 12.54
CA GLY A 19 12.33 -8.60 11.49
C GLY A 19 11.56 -7.60 10.62
N SER A 20 10.99 -6.56 11.22
CA SER A 20 10.30 -5.49 10.50
C SER A 20 11.24 -4.68 9.62
N ASP A 21 12.42 -4.34 10.14
CA ASP A 21 13.44 -3.58 9.40
C ASP A 21 13.97 -4.41 8.22
N ALA A 22 14.27 -5.69 8.44
CA ALA A 22 14.69 -6.61 7.38
C ALA A 22 13.60 -6.80 6.32
N PHE A 23 12.33 -6.95 6.71
CA PHE A 23 11.20 -7.00 5.79
C PHE A 23 11.12 -5.72 4.96
N GLY A 24 11.24 -4.55 5.59
CA GLY A 24 11.24 -3.25 4.91
C GLY A 24 12.34 -3.16 3.86
N ILE A 25 13.58 -3.54 4.22
CA ILE A 25 14.73 -3.53 3.29
C ILE A 25 14.43 -4.42 2.07
N VAL A 26 13.96 -5.65 2.28
CA VAL A 26 13.64 -6.57 1.17
C VAL A 26 12.48 -6.04 0.32
N TYR A 27 11.42 -5.56 0.96
CA TYR A 27 10.23 -5.05 0.28
C TYR A 27 10.53 -3.83 -0.59
N PHE A 28 11.24 -2.84 -0.05
CA PHE A 28 11.67 -1.67 -0.82
C PHE A 28 12.75 -2.02 -1.85
N GLY A 29 13.60 -3.00 -1.57
CA GLY A 29 14.56 -3.54 -2.53
C GLY A 29 13.87 -4.16 -3.76
N LEU A 30 12.78 -4.92 -3.58
CA LEU A 30 11.98 -5.45 -4.67
C LEU A 30 11.33 -4.35 -5.51
N ILE A 31 10.76 -3.33 -4.86
CA ILE A 31 10.20 -2.16 -5.56
C ILE A 31 11.29 -1.47 -6.39
N ALA A 32 12.46 -1.21 -5.80
CA ALA A 32 13.58 -0.61 -6.52
C ALA A 32 14.04 -1.46 -7.71
N SER A 33 14.10 -2.79 -7.55
CA SER A 33 14.42 -3.72 -8.65
C SER A 33 13.44 -3.60 -9.81
N ILE A 34 12.14 -3.60 -9.52
CA ILE A 34 11.08 -3.45 -10.54
C ILE A 34 11.24 -2.12 -11.28
N LEU A 35 11.47 -1.02 -10.56
CA LEU A 35 11.64 0.30 -11.16
C LEU A 35 12.89 0.35 -12.07
N LEU A 36 14.01 -0.24 -11.64
CA LEU A 36 15.22 -0.30 -12.47
C LEU A 36 15.00 -1.16 -13.72
N GLN A 37 14.38 -2.33 -13.58
CA GLN A 37 14.07 -3.21 -14.72
C GLN A 37 13.14 -2.51 -15.72
N GLN A 38 12.08 -1.87 -15.24
CA GLN A 38 11.11 -1.22 -16.09
C GLN A 38 11.67 0.05 -16.76
N PHE A 39 12.35 0.93 -16.03
CA PHE A 39 12.71 2.26 -16.54
C PHE A 39 14.16 2.38 -17.04
N MET A 40 15.10 1.60 -16.50
CA MET A 40 16.51 1.66 -16.95
C MET A 40 16.85 0.58 -17.97
N PHE A 41 16.25 -0.60 -17.85
CA PHE A 41 16.56 -1.74 -18.74
C PHE A 41 15.50 -1.98 -19.82
N ASP A 42 14.41 -1.20 -19.83
CA ASP A 42 13.27 -1.37 -20.74
C ASP A 42 12.78 -2.84 -20.79
N ALA A 43 12.81 -3.49 -19.62
CA ALA A 43 12.52 -4.91 -19.50
C ALA A 43 11.00 -5.16 -19.66
N PRO A 44 10.59 -6.20 -20.39
CA PRO A 44 9.17 -6.57 -20.46
C PRO A 44 8.68 -7.10 -19.10
N PHE A 45 7.38 -6.92 -18.82
CA PHE A 45 6.74 -7.32 -17.56
C PHE A 45 7.08 -8.75 -17.11
N SER A 46 7.19 -9.69 -18.05
CA SER A 46 7.53 -11.09 -17.74
C SER A 46 8.84 -11.26 -16.99
N GLN A 47 9.80 -10.33 -17.13
CA GLN A 47 11.10 -10.40 -16.46
C GLN A 47 11.05 -9.98 -14.98
N TYR A 48 10.12 -9.11 -14.60
CA TYR A 48 9.97 -8.60 -13.23
C TYR A 48 8.63 -8.98 -12.58
N ALA A 49 7.87 -9.86 -13.23
CA ALA A 49 6.54 -10.28 -12.76
C ALA A 49 6.61 -10.99 -11.41
N ALA A 50 7.67 -11.76 -11.15
CA ALA A 50 7.83 -12.47 -9.89
C ALA A 50 7.99 -11.50 -8.71
N GLU A 51 8.88 -10.51 -8.85
CA GLU A 51 9.11 -9.45 -7.89
C GLU A 51 7.82 -8.67 -7.62
N PHE A 52 7.10 -8.31 -8.68
CA PHE A 52 5.81 -7.64 -8.58
C PHE A 52 4.79 -8.48 -7.79
N ILE A 53 4.67 -9.77 -8.09
CA ILE A 53 3.76 -10.69 -7.38
C ILE A 53 4.14 -10.78 -5.90
N PHE A 54 5.43 -10.89 -5.56
CA PHE A 54 5.86 -10.93 -4.16
C PHE A 54 5.56 -9.65 -3.40
N VAL A 55 5.75 -8.49 -4.04
CA VAL A 55 5.35 -7.18 -3.47
C VAL A 55 3.85 -7.16 -3.19
N MET A 56 3.03 -7.58 -4.16
CA MET A 56 1.57 -7.61 -4.00
C MET A 56 1.09 -8.57 -2.90
N ILE A 57 1.62 -9.80 -2.87
CA ILE A 57 1.29 -10.79 -1.84
C ILE A 57 1.67 -10.28 -0.45
N ALA A 58 2.87 -9.72 -0.31
CA ALA A 58 3.34 -9.18 0.96
C ALA A 58 2.46 -8.01 1.45
N ALA A 59 2.10 -7.09 0.55
CA ALA A 59 1.21 -5.97 0.87
C ALA A 59 -0.16 -6.45 1.35
N ILE A 60 -0.80 -7.37 0.61
CA ILE A 60 -2.10 -7.94 0.96
C ILE A 60 -2.03 -8.67 2.31
N TYR A 61 -0.97 -9.45 2.53
CA TYR A 61 -0.79 -10.18 3.79
C TYR A 61 -0.66 -9.23 4.98
N VAL A 62 0.15 -8.17 4.87
CA VAL A 62 0.34 -7.18 5.94
C VAL A 62 -0.98 -6.46 6.24
N VAL A 63 -1.69 -5.98 5.22
CA VAL A 63 -2.97 -5.26 5.41
C VAL A 63 -4.03 -6.18 6.04
N SER A 64 -4.23 -7.37 5.47
CA SER A 64 -5.22 -8.33 5.99
C SER A 64 -4.92 -8.76 7.42
N ARG A 65 -3.64 -9.02 7.75
CA ARG A 65 -3.24 -9.40 9.10
C ARG A 65 -3.48 -8.29 10.13
N ASN A 66 -3.24 -7.04 9.76
CA ASN A 66 -3.55 -5.89 10.61
C ASN A 66 -5.06 -5.75 10.86
N ILE A 67 -5.89 -5.90 9.83
CA ILE A 67 -7.35 -5.87 9.97
C ILE A 67 -7.85 -6.99 10.88
N ILE A 68 -7.35 -8.21 10.68
CA ILE A 68 -7.74 -9.37 11.51
C ILE A 68 -7.33 -9.19 12.97
N ALA A 69 -6.18 -8.56 13.22
CA ALA A 69 -5.70 -8.24 14.56
C ALA A 69 -6.40 -7.04 15.21
N GLY A 70 -7.25 -6.31 14.46
CA GLY A 70 -7.90 -5.08 14.94
C GLY A 70 -6.98 -3.86 15.02
N ASN A 71 -5.77 -3.95 14.45
CA ASN A 71 -4.84 -2.82 14.44
C ASN A 71 -5.43 -1.66 13.61
N ASN A 72 -5.26 -0.44 14.09
CA ASN A 72 -5.67 0.75 13.35
C ASN A 72 -4.74 0.98 12.15
N LEU A 73 -5.29 0.84 10.95
CA LEU A 73 -4.58 1.13 9.70
C LEU A 73 -4.57 2.63 9.35
N PHE A 74 -5.54 3.38 9.88
CA PHE A 74 -5.80 4.77 9.56
C PHE A 74 -5.62 5.61 10.84
N THR A 75 -4.37 5.81 11.21
CA THR A 75 -3.84 6.55 12.38
C THR A 75 -4.82 7.52 13.06
N GLU A 76 -4.90 7.47 14.39
CA GLU A 76 -5.81 8.31 15.20
C GLU A 76 -5.54 9.83 15.10
N THR A 77 -4.34 10.23 14.70
CA THR A 77 -3.92 11.64 14.63
C THR A 77 -4.75 12.47 13.65
N PHE A 78 -5.29 11.85 12.60
CA PHE A 78 -6.23 12.50 11.69
C PHE A 78 -7.59 11.81 11.81
N LYS A 79 -8.69 12.56 11.64
CA LYS A 79 -10.01 11.93 11.43
C LYS A 79 -9.84 10.89 10.32
N GLY A 80 -10.03 9.60 10.61
CA GLY A 80 -9.64 8.48 9.73
C GLY A 80 -10.08 8.62 8.26
N GLN A 81 -11.21 9.30 8.01
CA GLN A 81 -11.69 9.57 6.66
C GLN A 81 -10.81 10.56 5.86
N LYS A 82 -10.13 11.51 6.52
CA LYS A 82 -9.21 12.44 5.85
C LYS A 82 -7.98 11.73 5.30
N ILE A 83 -7.47 10.73 6.01
CA ILE A 83 -6.29 9.96 5.54
C ILE A 83 -6.64 9.04 4.37
N VAL A 84 -7.87 8.52 4.32
CA VAL A 84 -8.41 7.81 3.14
C VAL A 84 -8.36 8.71 1.90
N VAL A 85 -8.90 9.93 1.99
CA VAL A 85 -8.88 10.89 0.88
C VAL A 85 -7.44 11.25 0.48
N LEU A 86 -6.56 11.54 1.44
CA LEU A 86 -5.17 11.89 1.16
C LEU A 86 -4.44 10.75 0.44
N ASN A 87 -4.54 9.51 0.92
CA ASN A 87 -3.91 8.35 0.30
C ASN A 87 -4.43 8.10 -1.12
N SER A 88 -5.71 8.37 -1.35
CA SER A 88 -6.34 8.23 -2.67
C SER A 88 -5.79 9.25 -3.66
N ILE A 89 -5.62 10.50 -3.24
CA ILE A 89 -5.01 11.55 -4.06
C ILE A 89 -3.56 11.19 -4.38
N VAL A 90 -2.78 10.76 -3.37
CA VAL A 90 -1.38 10.34 -3.58
C VAL A 90 -1.30 9.20 -4.59
N CYS A 91 -2.14 8.17 -4.47
CA CYS A 91 -2.19 7.08 -5.44
C CYS A 91 -2.57 7.57 -6.84
N GLY A 92 -3.57 8.44 -6.95
CA GLY A 92 -3.96 9.05 -8.23
C GLY A 92 -2.80 9.80 -8.89
N VAL A 93 -2.05 10.59 -8.13
CA VAL A 93 -0.85 11.30 -8.64
C VAL A 93 0.20 10.30 -9.10
N THR A 94 0.51 9.28 -8.30
CA THR A 94 1.50 8.27 -8.66
C THR A 94 1.13 7.53 -9.94
N ILE A 95 -0.13 7.10 -10.09
CA ILE A 95 -0.61 6.41 -11.29
C ILE A 95 -0.52 7.33 -12.51
N ALA A 96 -0.93 8.59 -12.37
CA ALA A 96 -0.86 9.56 -13.45
C ALA A 96 0.58 9.82 -13.92
N VAL A 97 1.51 10.03 -12.98
CA VAL A 97 2.93 10.23 -13.30
C VAL A 97 3.53 9.03 -14.02
N ILE A 98 3.32 7.81 -13.49
CA ILE A 98 3.85 6.58 -14.09
C ILE A 98 3.26 6.37 -15.49
N THR A 99 1.94 6.48 -15.63
CA THR A 99 1.26 6.24 -16.91
C THR A 99 1.66 7.27 -17.96
N THR A 100 1.76 8.55 -17.58
CA THR A 100 2.20 9.61 -18.50
C THR A 100 3.66 9.42 -18.90
N ALA A 101 4.55 9.03 -17.98
CA ALA A 101 5.95 8.76 -18.31
C ALA A 101 6.07 7.57 -19.28
N LEU A 102 5.31 6.49 -19.06
CA LEU A 102 5.33 5.32 -19.96
C LEU A 102 4.70 5.61 -21.31
N ASN A 103 3.59 6.34 -21.36
CA ASN A 103 2.94 6.63 -22.64
C ASN A 103 3.75 7.61 -23.50
N THR A 104 4.38 8.61 -22.88
CA THR A 104 5.20 9.57 -23.62
C THR A 104 6.49 8.97 -24.17
N THR A 105 7.11 8.05 -23.42
CA THR A 105 8.31 7.30 -23.88
C THR A 105 7.98 6.32 -25.01
N ASN A 106 6.82 5.65 -24.95
CA ASN A 106 6.45 4.63 -25.95
C ASN A 106 5.83 5.21 -27.24
N LEU A 107 4.95 6.21 -27.14
CA LEU A 107 4.18 6.72 -28.30
C LEU A 107 4.75 8.01 -28.89
N GLY A 108 5.52 8.77 -28.10
CA GLY A 108 6.02 10.09 -28.48
C GLY A 108 4.96 11.20 -28.40
N LEU A 109 5.45 12.44 -28.29
CA LEU A 109 4.63 13.65 -28.02
C LEU A 109 3.59 13.92 -29.12
N GLU A 110 3.96 13.77 -30.39
CA GLU A 110 3.10 14.11 -31.53
C GLU A 110 1.89 13.16 -31.64
N GLN A 111 2.10 11.86 -31.43
CA GLN A 111 1.01 10.87 -31.50
C GLN A 111 0.01 11.00 -30.34
N MET A 112 0.45 11.55 -29.21
CA MET A 112 -0.42 11.81 -28.06
C MET A 112 -1.24 13.11 -28.19
N GLY A 113 -1.17 13.82 -29.34
CA GLY A 113 -1.86 15.09 -29.54
C GLY A 113 -1.14 16.29 -28.92
N GLY A 114 0.19 16.21 -28.76
CA GLY A 114 1.02 17.27 -28.21
C GLY A 114 0.82 17.47 -26.71
N ALA A 115 1.28 18.63 -26.22
CA ALA A 115 1.25 18.94 -24.78
C ALA A 115 -0.17 18.97 -24.20
N THR A 116 -1.16 19.39 -24.99
CA THR A 116 -2.58 19.44 -24.57
C THR A 116 -3.17 18.05 -24.40
N GLY A 117 -2.90 17.13 -25.34
CA GLY A 117 -3.35 15.75 -25.25
C GLY A 117 -2.74 15.01 -24.06
N ILE A 118 -1.44 15.21 -23.81
CA ILE A 118 -0.77 14.69 -22.60
C ILE A 118 -1.42 15.23 -21.32
N ALA A 119 -1.65 16.53 -21.24
CA ALA A 119 -2.25 17.16 -20.07
C ALA A 119 -3.64 16.57 -19.78
N MET A 120 -4.48 16.43 -20.82
CA MET A 120 -5.80 15.81 -20.70
C MET A 120 -5.72 14.35 -20.25
N ALA A 121 -4.88 13.54 -20.90
CA ALA A 121 -4.71 12.13 -20.55
C ALA A 121 -4.23 11.97 -19.10
N THR A 122 -3.31 12.83 -18.65
CA THR A 122 -2.80 12.85 -17.28
C THR A 122 -3.91 13.19 -16.29
N LEU A 123 -4.73 14.20 -16.56
CA LEU A 123 -5.85 14.60 -15.69
C LEU A 123 -6.92 13.51 -15.59
N ILE A 124 -7.28 12.89 -16.71
CA ILE A 124 -8.25 11.79 -16.75
C ILE A 124 -7.71 10.60 -15.96
N THR A 125 -6.45 10.22 -16.20
CA THR A 125 -5.80 9.09 -15.50
C THR A 125 -5.70 9.36 -14.00
N PHE A 126 -5.34 10.59 -13.61
CA PHE A 126 -5.36 11.03 -12.22
C PHE A 126 -6.74 10.87 -11.59
N ALA A 127 -7.78 11.40 -12.23
CA ALA A 127 -9.15 11.35 -11.70
C ALA A 127 -9.64 9.91 -11.55
N CYS A 128 -9.46 9.08 -12.59
CA CYS A 128 -9.83 7.66 -12.54
C CYS A 128 -9.03 6.91 -11.46
N GLY A 129 -7.71 7.11 -11.40
CA GLY A 129 -6.85 6.47 -10.41
C GLY A 129 -7.21 6.87 -8.98
N ALA A 130 -7.47 8.16 -8.73
CA ALA A 130 -7.87 8.66 -7.42
C ALA A 130 -9.25 8.13 -6.99
N ILE A 131 -10.22 8.05 -7.91
CA ILE A 131 -11.56 7.49 -7.61
C ILE A 131 -11.46 6.00 -7.26
N VAL A 132 -10.73 5.21 -8.06
CA VAL A 132 -10.56 3.77 -7.81
C VAL A 132 -9.82 3.54 -6.49
N ALA A 133 -8.74 4.30 -6.23
CA ALA A 133 -8.03 4.24 -4.97
C ALA A 133 -8.92 4.61 -3.78
N PHE A 134 -9.76 5.63 -3.93
CA PHE A 134 -10.72 6.04 -2.90
C PHE A 134 -11.71 4.94 -2.56
N ILE A 135 -12.30 4.29 -3.56
CA ILE A 135 -13.19 3.16 -3.33
C ILE A 135 -12.46 2.04 -2.57
N GLY A 136 -11.23 1.72 -2.99
CA GLY A 136 -10.42 0.69 -2.32
C GLY A 136 -10.10 1.02 -0.86
N PHE A 137 -9.61 2.24 -0.59
CA PHE A 137 -9.29 2.67 0.77
C PHE A 137 -10.52 2.83 1.65
N GLU A 138 -11.64 3.30 1.11
CA GLU A 138 -12.91 3.42 1.85
C GLU A 138 -13.43 2.03 2.26
N LEU A 139 -13.35 1.04 1.37
CA LEU A 139 -13.68 -0.35 1.72
C LEU A 139 -12.78 -0.88 2.85
N LEU A 140 -11.47 -0.63 2.75
CA LEU A 140 -10.53 -1.02 3.82
C LEU A 140 -10.84 -0.30 5.14
N TYR A 141 -11.21 0.98 5.10
CA TYR A 141 -11.59 1.77 6.26
C TYR A 141 -12.82 1.20 6.95
N ILE A 142 -13.88 0.91 6.19
CA ILE A 142 -15.12 0.33 6.72
C ILE A 142 -14.86 -1.04 7.36
N ILE A 143 -14.09 -1.91 6.69
CA ILE A 143 -13.77 -3.25 7.22
C ILE A 143 -12.92 -3.13 8.48
N ASN A 144 -11.90 -2.25 8.50
CA ASN A 144 -11.02 -2.06 9.64
C ASN A 144 -11.80 -1.51 10.85
N LYS A 145 -12.62 -0.48 10.64
CA LYS A 145 -13.47 0.11 11.68
C LYS A 145 -14.45 -0.92 12.26
N LYS A 146 -15.14 -1.68 11.41
CA LYS A 146 -16.06 -2.74 11.87
C LYS A 146 -15.36 -3.77 12.74
N ARG A 147 -14.11 -4.12 12.42
CA ARG A 147 -13.34 -5.09 13.22
C ARG A 147 -12.86 -4.51 14.55
N GLN A 148 -12.53 -3.23 14.59
CA GLN A 148 -12.23 -2.52 15.83
C GLN A 148 -13.45 -2.47 16.75
N ASP A 149 -14.61 -2.05 16.23
CA ASP A 149 -15.85 -1.98 17.01
C ASP A 149 -16.23 -3.36 17.60
N GLN A 150 -16.00 -4.45 16.85
CA GLN A 150 -16.21 -5.83 17.32
C GLN A 150 -15.26 -6.23 18.46
N MET A 151 -14.02 -5.75 18.43
CA MET A 151 -13.05 -6.04 19.49
C MET A 151 -13.36 -5.23 20.74
N ASP A 152 -13.67 -3.94 20.59
CA ASP A 152 -13.99 -3.06 21.71
C ASP A 152 -15.25 -3.56 22.44
N ALA A 153 -16.29 -3.95 21.71
CA ALA A 153 -17.49 -4.55 22.30
C ALA A 153 -17.21 -5.83 23.10
N LYS A 154 -16.26 -6.66 22.62
CA LYS A 154 -15.90 -7.91 23.29
C LYS A 154 -15.14 -7.66 24.61
N TYR A 155 -14.34 -6.61 24.69
CA TYR A 155 -13.62 -6.26 25.93
C TYR A 155 -14.55 -5.64 26.97
N ILE A 156 -15.48 -4.78 26.54
CA ILE A 156 -16.47 -4.17 27.44
C ILE A 156 -17.39 -5.26 28.06
N ASP A 157 -17.87 -6.21 27.26
CA ASP A 157 -18.72 -7.32 27.73
C ASP A 157 -17.98 -8.35 28.61
N SER A 158 -16.64 -8.35 28.60
CA SER A 158 -15.83 -9.24 29.45
C SER A 158 -15.42 -8.64 30.80
N ASP A 159 -15.58 -7.32 30.95
CA ASP A 159 -15.25 -6.58 32.18
C ASP A 159 -16.50 -6.34 33.08
N GLU A 160 -17.71 -6.67 32.60
CA GLU A 160 -18.96 -6.78 33.38
C GLU A 160 -19.22 -8.22 33.86
#